data_AF-A0A536KFN1-F1
#
_entry.id   AF-A0A536KFN1-F1
#
_cell.length_a   1.000
_cell.length_b   1.000
_cell.length_c   1.000
_cell.angle_alpha   90.00
_cell.angle_beta   90.00
_cell.angle_gamma   90.00
#
_symmetry.space_group_name_H-M   'P 1'
#
loop_
_entity.id
_entity.type
_entity.pdbx_description
1 polymer ?
#
loop_
_entity_poly.entity_id
_entity_poly.type
_entity_poly.pdbx_seq_one_letter_code
_entity_poly.pdbx_strand_id
1 'polypeptide(L)'
;MYDIATDHAPALSAAILLLAFSLVFVRLLRFLAGREALVPGHEGITGLLFIIDGLGFIALALGVSTTTWWRRPAALWLSATIVAYLVWVMAGWEAPDQVGIACKLIELVALGLVMRLKNPARTAWPRRLWRATAFPLLVSLTTIGIWIGGLAHPDALHAHAGAVLQPVASVATPEERVAAARLLADTKASLARYQDPAAAVAAGYKPGPVSDADPLLHFQNQANIGAVLDPDRPQALVYARTPVGLKLVGAMYQMPRVGQWGPDPGGPLTQWHQHEGICFSPLGFEFSFETPFWTCPVGSGSITTPPMLHVWIIDNGKSGPFAAELDKAARHQLTGRS
;
A
#
# COMPACT_ATOMS: atom_id res chain seq x y z
N MET A 1 13.55 38.85 -41.94
CA MET A 1 13.13 39.19 -40.57
C MET A 1 12.78 37.87 -39.92
N TYR A 2 13.71 37.29 -39.15
CA TYR A 2 13.54 35.97 -38.54
C TYR A 2 12.45 36.07 -37.47
N ASP A 3 11.42 35.24 -37.59
CA ASP A 3 10.28 35.20 -36.70
C ASP A 3 10.72 34.58 -35.36
N ILE A 4 11.01 35.44 -34.40
CA ILE A 4 11.43 35.08 -33.04
C ILE A 4 10.30 34.32 -32.31
N ALA A 5 9.04 34.36 -32.80
CA ALA A 5 7.90 33.78 -32.10
C ALA A 5 7.82 32.24 -32.14
N THR A 6 8.35 31.57 -33.18
CA THR A 6 8.17 30.11 -33.35
C THR A 6 9.08 29.26 -32.47
N ASP A 7 10.24 29.78 -32.05
CA ASP A 7 11.18 29.05 -31.18
C ASP A 7 10.83 29.19 -29.69
N HIS A 8 9.99 30.16 -29.32
CA HIS A 8 9.58 30.40 -27.94
C HIS A 8 8.27 29.70 -27.56
N ALA A 9 7.37 29.39 -28.50
CA ALA A 9 6.12 28.68 -28.20
C ALA A 9 6.30 27.32 -27.49
N PRO A 10 7.20 26.41 -27.92
CA PRO A 10 7.42 25.15 -27.20
C PRO A 10 8.17 25.33 -25.88
N ALA A 11 9.00 26.36 -25.76
CA ALA A 11 9.66 26.71 -24.50
C ALA A 11 8.68 27.30 -23.48
N LEU A 12 7.71 28.10 -23.95
CA LEU A 12 6.62 28.66 -23.15
C LEU A 12 5.68 27.54 -22.67
N SER A 13 5.30 26.60 -23.55
CA SER A 13 4.47 25.45 -23.17
C SER A 13 5.19 24.52 -22.18
N ALA A 14 6.48 24.26 -22.38
CA ALA A 14 7.28 23.49 -21.43
C ALA A 14 7.49 24.23 -20.11
N ALA A 15 7.71 25.55 -20.14
CA ALA A 15 7.83 26.38 -18.95
C ALA A 15 6.50 26.47 -18.19
N ILE A 16 5.37 26.59 -18.88
CA ILE A 16 4.01 26.60 -18.29
C ILE A 16 3.68 25.24 -17.70
N LEU A 17 4.03 24.13 -18.38
CA LEU A 17 3.86 22.79 -17.82
C LEU A 17 4.78 22.58 -16.61
N LEU A 18 6.05 22.95 -16.68
CA LEU A 18 6.98 22.85 -15.56
C LEU A 18 6.58 23.78 -14.39
N LEU A 19 6.08 25.00 -14.66
CA LEU A 19 5.53 25.91 -13.66
C LEU A 19 4.23 25.39 -13.06
N ALA A 20 3.33 24.82 -13.87
CA ALA A 20 2.10 24.22 -13.39
C ALA A 20 2.40 22.98 -12.54
N PHE A 21 3.31 22.11 -12.99
CA PHE A 21 3.77 20.96 -12.22
C PHE A 21 4.50 21.39 -10.95
N SER A 22 5.35 22.42 -10.98
CA SER A 22 6.05 22.92 -9.79
C SER A 22 5.14 23.72 -8.85
N LEU A 23 4.13 24.43 -9.34
CA LEU A 23 3.10 25.08 -8.50
C LEU A 23 2.16 24.05 -7.88
N VAL A 24 1.75 23.03 -8.63
CA VAL A 24 0.96 21.91 -8.12
C VAL A 24 1.80 21.12 -7.12
N PHE A 25 3.08 20.85 -7.41
CA PHE A 25 4.01 20.18 -6.50
C PHE A 25 4.31 21.00 -5.25
N VAL A 26 4.49 22.32 -5.35
CA VAL A 26 4.69 23.21 -4.19
C VAL A 26 3.40 23.37 -3.39
N ARG A 27 2.23 23.38 -4.03
CA ARG A 27 0.92 23.36 -3.35
C ARG A 27 0.66 22.02 -2.67
N LEU A 28 1.05 20.92 -3.30
CA LEU A 28 0.99 19.58 -2.74
C LEU A 28 1.97 19.44 -1.57
N LEU A 29 3.21 19.91 -1.71
CA LEU A 29 4.20 19.98 -0.63
C LEU A 29 3.74 20.88 0.52
N ARG A 30 3.09 22.02 0.26
CA ARG A 30 2.50 22.89 1.31
C ARG A 30 1.27 22.26 1.96
N PHE A 31 0.46 21.54 1.20
CA PHE A 31 -0.69 20.79 1.71
C PHE A 31 -0.24 19.60 2.58
N LEU A 32 0.85 18.94 2.18
CA LEU A 32 1.48 17.84 2.91
C LEU A 32 2.31 18.34 4.10
N ALA A 33 2.96 19.50 4.03
CA ALA A 33 3.72 20.12 5.11
C ALA A 33 2.84 20.86 6.14
N GLY A 34 1.62 21.25 5.76
CA GLY A 34 0.61 21.80 6.68
C GLY A 34 -0.10 20.72 7.49
N ARG A 35 0.12 19.44 7.15
CA ARG A 35 -0.12 18.29 8.02
C ARG A 35 1.25 17.92 8.60
N GLU A 36 1.36 17.57 9.87
CA GLU A 36 2.63 17.17 10.51
C GLU A 36 3.13 15.81 9.98
N ALA A 37 3.41 15.73 8.68
CA ALA A 37 3.90 14.57 7.98
C ALA A 37 4.96 15.02 6.96
N LEU A 38 6.06 15.58 7.46
CA LEU A 38 7.34 15.23 6.82
C LEU A 38 7.38 13.70 6.92
N VAL A 39 7.44 13.03 5.77
CA VAL A 39 7.52 11.57 5.62
C VAL A 39 8.30 10.96 6.80
N PRO A 40 7.66 10.23 7.71
CA PRO A 40 8.35 9.62 8.85
C PRO A 40 9.38 8.64 8.30
N GLY A 41 10.69 8.90 8.49
CA GLY A 41 11.74 7.94 8.14
C GLY A 41 13.05 8.49 7.55
N HIS A 42 13.13 9.75 7.13
CA HIS A 42 14.36 10.31 6.55
C HIS A 42 15.20 11.10 7.56
N GLU A 43 15.84 10.41 8.51
CA GLU A 43 16.87 11.01 9.37
C GLU A 43 18.29 10.84 8.79
N GLY A 44 19.15 11.83 8.98
CA GLY A 44 20.56 11.77 8.56
C GLY A 44 20.80 11.99 7.06
N ILE A 45 21.51 11.06 6.42
CA ILE A 45 22.03 11.22 5.04
C ILE A 45 20.91 11.26 4.00
N THR A 46 19.84 10.47 4.17
CA THR A 46 18.71 10.40 3.23
C THR A 46 17.92 11.72 3.21
N GLY A 47 17.68 12.34 4.38
CA GLY A 47 17.05 13.66 4.46
C GLY A 47 17.89 14.76 3.80
N LEU A 48 19.23 14.71 3.95
CA LEU A 48 20.13 15.64 3.27
C LEU A 48 20.10 15.46 1.75
N LEU A 49 20.15 14.22 1.25
CA LEU A 49 20.08 13.91 -0.17
C LEU A 49 18.75 14.37 -0.78
N PHE A 50 17.63 14.22 -0.05
CA PHE A 50 16.33 14.71 -0.48
C PHE A 50 16.30 16.23 -0.63
N ILE A 51 16.90 16.97 0.32
CA ILE A 51 17.01 18.43 0.23
C ILE A 51 17.87 18.85 -0.97
N ILE A 52 19.01 18.19 -1.19
CA ILE A 52 19.89 18.45 -2.34
C ILE A 52 19.13 18.23 -3.65
N ASP A 53 18.37 17.14 -3.75
CA ASP A 53 17.59 16.81 -4.93
C ASP A 53 16.50 17.87 -5.21
N GLY A 54 15.73 18.24 -4.18
CA GLY A 54 14.73 19.30 -4.27
C GLY A 54 15.31 20.65 -4.71
N LEU A 55 16.46 21.05 -4.15
CA LEU A 55 17.17 22.27 -4.55
C LEU A 55 17.68 22.19 -5.99
N GLY A 56 18.17 21.02 -6.42
CA GLY A 56 18.59 20.77 -7.80
C GLY A 56 17.45 20.99 -8.79
N PHE A 57 16.27 20.45 -8.52
CA PHE A 57 15.09 20.66 -9.36
C PHE A 57 14.63 22.11 -9.42
N ILE A 58 14.68 22.84 -8.30
CA ILE A 58 14.37 24.28 -8.27
C ILE A 58 15.38 25.06 -9.14
N ALA A 59 16.67 24.78 -9.01
CA ALA A 59 17.72 25.42 -9.80
C ALA A 59 17.55 25.15 -11.30
N LEU A 60 17.20 23.93 -11.68
CA LEU A 60 16.91 23.57 -13.08
C LEU A 60 15.67 24.28 -13.61
N ALA A 61 14.61 24.39 -12.81
CA ALA A 61 13.39 25.12 -13.18
C ALA A 61 13.67 26.60 -13.42
N LEU A 62 14.46 27.24 -12.55
CA LEU A 62 14.92 28.61 -12.75
C LEU A 62 15.80 28.73 -14.00
N GLY A 63 16.72 27.79 -14.21
CA GLY A 63 17.60 27.72 -15.37
C GLY A 63 16.88 27.61 -16.71
N VAL A 64 15.71 26.96 -16.76
CA VAL A 64 14.86 26.88 -17.96
C VAL A 64 14.38 28.26 -18.39
N SER A 65 14.07 29.13 -17.43
CA SER A 65 13.55 30.48 -17.70
C SER A 65 14.63 31.53 -17.97
N THR A 66 15.87 31.29 -17.52
CA THR A 66 16.94 32.28 -17.57
C THR A 66 18.05 31.95 -18.55
N THR A 67 18.15 30.70 -19.02
CA THR A 67 19.27 30.26 -19.85
C THR A 67 18.84 29.43 -21.04
N THR A 68 19.68 29.34 -22.07
CA THR A 68 19.43 28.51 -23.28
C THR A 68 20.12 27.14 -23.22
N TRP A 69 21.01 26.93 -22.24
CA TRP A 69 21.86 25.73 -22.09
C TRP A 69 21.36 24.76 -21.01
N TRP A 70 20.24 25.06 -20.35
CA TRP A 70 19.62 24.29 -19.26
C TRP A 70 19.39 22.80 -19.54
N ARG A 71 19.25 22.42 -20.82
CA ARG A 71 18.89 21.05 -21.22
C ARG A 71 19.96 20.01 -20.90
N ARG A 72 21.25 20.38 -21.02
CA ARG A 72 22.35 19.46 -20.72
C ARG A 72 22.45 19.21 -19.20
N PRO A 73 22.47 20.24 -18.33
CA PRO A 73 22.36 20.07 -16.90
C PRO A 73 21.11 19.27 -16.48
N ALA A 74 19.93 19.56 -17.06
CA ALA A 74 18.70 18.85 -16.73
C ALA A 74 18.77 17.36 -17.06
N ALA A 75 19.28 17.01 -18.25
CA ALA A 75 19.42 15.61 -18.64
C ALA A 75 20.44 14.86 -17.75
N LEU A 76 21.54 15.53 -17.37
CA LEU A 76 22.54 14.95 -16.48
C LEU A 76 21.98 14.73 -15.06
N TRP A 77 21.28 15.72 -14.52
CA TRP A 77 20.66 15.64 -13.20
C TRP A 77 19.62 14.52 -13.13
N LEU A 78 18.66 14.50 -14.07
CA LEU A 78 17.63 13.45 -14.16
C LEU A 78 18.23 12.05 -14.34
N SER A 79 19.31 11.92 -15.11
CA SER A 79 20.00 10.64 -15.25
C SER A 79 20.69 10.23 -13.95
N ALA A 80 21.31 11.18 -13.25
CA ALA A 80 22.00 10.93 -11.99
C ALA A 80 21.04 10.52 -10.89
N THR A 81 19.87 11.16 -10.77
CA THR A 81 18.85 10.86 -9.75
C THR A 81 18.21 9.49 -9.96
N ILE A 82 17.97 9.09 -11.22
CA ILE A 82 17.48 7.75 -11.58
C ILE A 82 18.53 6.69 -11.24
N VAL A 83 19.79 6.89 -11.66
CA VAL A 83 20.88 5.94 -11.38
C VAL A 83 21.16 5.82 -9.89
N ALA A 84 21.18 6.94 -9.16
CA ALA A 84 21.39 6.95 -7.72
C ALA A 84 20.32 6.12 -7.00
N TYR A 85 19.03 6.30 -7.35
CA TYR A 85 17.95 5.51 -6.77
C TYR A 85 18.10 4.01 -7.07
N LEU A 86 18.41 3.65 -8.32
CA LEU A 86 18.63 2.25 -8.70
C LEU A 86 19.79 1.61 -7.91
N VAL A 87 20.89 2.33 -7.74
CA VAL A 87 22.04 1.86 -6.93
C VAL A 87 21.64 1.71 -5.47
N TRP A 88 20.88 2.66 -4.92
CA TRP A 88 20.42 2.66 -3.54
C TRP A 88 19.54 1.45 -3.23
N VAL A 89 18.60 1.13 -4.14
CA VAL A 89 17.74 -0.06 -4.05
C VAL A 89 18.54 -1.35 -4.25
N MET A 90 19.43 -1.43 -5.26
CA MET A 90 20.27 -2.62 -5.49
C MET A 90 21.23 -2.91 -4.33
N ALA A 91 21.67 -1.87 -3.61
CA ALA A 91 22.49 -2.02 -2.41
C ALA A 91 21.68 -2.50 -1.18
N GLY A 92 20.35 -2.60 -1.30
CA GLY A 92 19.46 -3.02 -0.22
C GLY A 92 19.31 -1.99 0.90
N TRP A 93 19.66 -0.73 0.65
CA TRP A 93 19.56 0.35 1.63
C TRP A 93 18.15 0.94 1.75
N GLU A 94 17.32 0.69 0.74
CA GLU A 94 15.91 1.05 0.72
C GLU A 94 15.14 0.00 -0.09
N ALA A 95 13.98 -0.41 0.42
CA ALA A 95 13.05 -1.21 -0.36
C ALA A 95 12.38 -0.30 -1.40
N PRO A 96 12.17 -0.76 -2.64
CA PRO A 96 11.52 0.04 -3.66
C PRO A 96 10.07 0.32 -3.26
N ASP A 97 9.81 1.51 -2.75
CA ASP A 97 8.50 1.96 -2.31
C ASP A 97 7.72 2.64 -3.45
N GLN A 98 6.40 2.72 -3.32
CA GLN A 98 5.53 3.23 -4.37
C GLN A 98 5.79 4.71 -4.70
N VAL A 99 6.18 5.53 -3.72
CA VAL A 99 6.47 6.96 -3.91
C VAL A 99 7.81 7.15 -4.61
N GLY A 100 8.86 6.44 -4.17
CA GLY A 100 10.16 6.41 -4.82
C GLY A 100 10.04 6.03 -6.29
N ILE A 101 9.29 4.97 -6.58
CA ILE A 101 9.01 4.49 -7.94
C ILE A 101 8.28 5.55 -8.79
N ALA A 102 7.20 6.16 -8.28
CA ALA A 102 6.42 7.16 -9.00
C ALA A 102 7.27 8.39 -9.35
N CYS A 103 8.10 8.86 -8.42
CA CYS A 103 9.06 9.93 -8.66
C CYS A 103 10.03 9.59 -9.79
N LYS A 104 10.60 8.38 -9.81
CA LYS A 104 11.53 7.98 -10.89
C LYS A 104 10.84 7.82 -12.24
N LEU A 105 9.56 7.42 -12.29
CA LEU A 105 8.78 7.43 -13.53
C LEU A 105 8.61 8.84 -14.08
N ILE A 106 8.27 9.81 -13.22
CA ILE A 106 8.16 11.23 -13.59
C ILE A 106 9.50 11.75 -14.13
N GLU A 107 10.60 11.44 -13.45
CA GLU A 107 11.95 11.81 -13.89
C GLU A 107 12.31 11.20 -15.24
N LEU A 108 11.96 9.92 -15.47
CA LEU A 108 12.21 9.23 -16.72
C LEU A 108 11.41 9.84 -17.89
N VAL A 109 10.15 10.21 -17.64
CA VAL A 109 9.32 10.94 -18.61
C VAL A 109 9.92 12.32 -18.90
N ALA A 110 10.29 13.07 -17.87
CA ALA A 110 10.93 14.37 -18.00
C ALA A 110 12.24 14.28 -18.81
N LEU A 111 13.07 13.28 -18.54
CA LEU A 111 14.31 13.02 -19.28
C LEU A 111 14.00 12.73 -20.76
N GLY A 112 12.99 11.91 -21.03
CA GLY A 112 12.49 11.64 -22.39
C GLY A 112 12.06 12.91 -23.12
N LEU A 113 11.34 13.81 -22.46
CA LEU A 113 10.91 15.10 -23.02
C LEU A 113 12.11 16.02 -23.29
N VAL A 114 13.03 16.17 -22.34
CA VAL A 114 14.25 16.99 -22.49
C VAL A 114 15.10 16.51 -23.67
N MET A 115 15.23 15.20 -23.86
CA MET A 115 15.97 14.59 -24.97
C MET A 115 15.24 14.71 -26.32
N ARG A 116 13.89 14.72 -26.34
CA ARG A 116 13.08 14.83 -27.58
C ARG A 116 13.03 16.23 -28.17
N LEU A 117 13.19 17.28 -27.36
CA LEU A 117 13.06 18.66 -27.82
C LEU A 117 14.21 19.13 -28.74
N LYS A 118 15.16 18.26 -29.14
CA LYS A 118 16.27 18.60 -30.05
C LYS A 118 15.96 18.20 -31.50
N ASN A 119 15.45 19.18 -32.27
CA ASN A 119 15.34 19.28 -33.73
C ASN A 119 14.58 18.17 -34.50
N PRO A 120 13.33 18.40 -34.94
CA PRO A 120 12.58 17.47 -35.78
C PRO A 120 13.11 17.35 -37.23
N ALA A 121 13.91 18.30 -37.71
CA ALA A 121 14.22 18.45 -39.14
C ALA A 121 15.31 17.54 -39.74
N ARG A 122 16.01 16.68 -38.96
CA ARG A 122 17.18 15.93 -39.46
C ARG A 122 17.29 14.45 -39.06
N THR A 123 16.23 13.81 -38.58
CA THR A 123 16.29 12.40 -38.15
C THR A 123 15.62 11.45 -39.15
N ALA A 124 16.40 10.48 -39.66
CA ALA A 124 15.94 9.46 -40.61
C ALA A 124 14.81 8.59 -40.02
N TRP A 125 13.88 8.17 -40.88
CA TRP A 125 12.65 7.42 -40.56
C TRP A 125 12.81 6.23 -39.58
N PRO A 126 13.83 5.35 -39.67
CA PRO A 126 13.98 4.26 -38.70
C PRO A 126 14.29 4.73 -37.28
N ARG A 127 14.97 5.88 -37.12
CA ARG A 127 15.26 6.48 -35.80
C ARG A 127 14.03 7.17 -35.19
N ARG A 128 13.09 7.63 -36.01
CA ARG A 128 11.78 8.12 -35.56
C ARG A 128 10.89 6.98 -35.07
N LEU A 129 10.85 5.87 -35.80
CA LEU A 129 10.06 4.68 -35.42
C LEU A 129 10.57 4.07 -34.11
N TRP A 130 11.90 3.88 -33.98
CA TRP A 130 12.53 3.41 -32.74
C TRP A 130 12.23 4.31 -31.54
N ARG A 131 12.24 5.64 -31.72
CA ARG A 131 11.88 6.59 -30.66
C ARG A 131 10.38 6.57 -30.32
N ALA A 132 9.51 6.27 -31.29
CA ALA A 132 8.07 6.16 -31.08
C ALA A 132 7.70 4.87 -30.31
N THR A 133 8.49 3.80 -30.45
CA THR A 133 8.23 2.50 -29.80
C THR A 133 9.04 2.30 -28.52
N ALA A 134 10.30 2.72 -28.47
CA ALA A 134 11.18 2.45 -27.32
C ALA A 134 10.76 3.18 -26.04
N PHE A 135 10.20 4.39 -26.14
CA PHE A 135 9.73 5.14 -24.96
C PHE A 135 8.49 4.50 -24.31
N PRO A 136 7.37 4.23 -25.03
CA PRO A 136 6.26 3.51 -24.44
C PRO A 136 6.64 2.08 -24.04
N LEU A 137 7.52 1.41 -24.78
CA LEU A 137 8.03 0.09 -24.36
C LEU A 137 8.80 0.16 -23.05
N LEU A 138 9.66 1.16 -22.86
CA LEU A 138 10.40 1.35 -21.61
C LEU A 138 9.44 1.67 -20.44
N VAL A 139 8.48 2.57 -20.64
CA VAL A 139 7.44 2.88 -19.63
C VAL A 139 6.63 1.63 -19.28
N SER A 140 6.22 0.85 -20.29
CA SER A 140 5.49 -0.41 -20.07
C SER A 140 6.35 -1.46 -19.36
N LEU A 141 7.61 -1.63 -19.72
CA LEU A 141 8.53 -2.58 -19.08
C LEU A 141 8.86 -2.16 -17.64
N THR A 142 9.05 -0.87 -17.37
CA THR A 142 9.24 -0.35 -16.02
C THR A 142 7.97 -0.55 -15.19
N THR A 143 6.79 -0.25 -15.76
CA THR A 143 5.49 -0.51 -15.12
C THR A 143 5.33 -2.00 -14.81
N ILE A 144 5.56 -2.88 -15.76
CA ILE A 144 5.49 -4.34 -15.54
C ILE A 144 6.51 -4.79 -14.48
N GLY A 145 7.72 -4.25 -14.48
CA GLY A 145 8.73 -4.52 -13.44
C GLY A 145 8.27 -4.08 -12.04
N ILE A 146 7.55 -2.97 -11.93
CA ILE A 146 6.93 -2.48 -10.69
C ILE A 146 5.82 -3.43 -10.23
N TRP A 147 4.96 -3.87 -11.14
CA TRP A 147 3.91 -4.85 -10.84
C TRP A 147 4.51 -6.18 -10.36
N ILE A 148 5.53 -6.69 -11.04
CA ILE A 148 6.22 -7.93 -10.64
C ILE A 148 6.92 -7.73 -9.30
N GLY A 149 7.59 -6.60 -9.09
CA GLY A 149 8.30 -6.28 -7.84
C GLY A 149 7.36 -6.23 -6.63
N GLY A 150 6.25 -5.49 -6.74
CA GLY A 150 5.24 -5.37 -5.68
C GLY A 150 4.46 -6.66 -5.42
N LEU A 151 4.24 -7.50 -6.44
CA LEU A 151 3.62 -8.82 -6.24
C LEU A 151 4.60 -9.88 -5.70
N ALA A 152 5.90 -9.76 -6.01
CA ALA A 152 6.91 -10.73 -5.63
C ALA A 152 7.51 -10.47 -4.23
N HIS A 153 7.46 -9.23 -3.74
CA HIS A 153 7.96 -8.85 -2.42
C HIS A 153 6.87 -8.07 -1.69
N PRO A 154 5.92 -8.74 -1.02
CA PRO A 154 5.08 -8.05 -0.04
C PRO A 154 6.04 -7.45 1.00
N ASP A 155 5.99 -6.14 1.16
CA ASP A 155 6.68 -5.44 2.24
C ASP A 155 6.23 -6.01 3.59
N ALA A 156 7.11 -5.96 4.59
CA ALA A 156 6.92 -6.69 5.85
C ALA A 156 5.64 -6.30 6.62
N LEU A 157 5.01 -5.18 6.27
CA LEU A 157 3.75 -4.73 6.83
C LEU A 157 2.53 -5.30 6.09
N HIS A 158 2.66 -5.83 4.88
CA HIS A 158 1.53 -6.42 4.18
C HIS A 158 1.37 -7.90 4.56
N ALA A 159 0.36 -8.20 5.37
CA ALA A 159 0.07 -9.57 5.78
C ALA A 159 -0.47 -10.41 4.61
N HIS A 160 -1.27 -9.78 3.74
CA HIS A 160 -1.80 -10.33 2.49
C HIS A 160 -2.29 -9.18 1.60
N ALA A 161 -2.83 -9.50 0.42
CA ALA A 161 -3.29 -8.51 -0.54
C ALA A 161 -4.29 -7.54 0.12
N GLY A 162 -3.92 -6.25 0.13
CA GLY A 162 -4.73 -5.19 0.71
C GLY A 162 -4.84 -5.19 2.23
N ALA A 163 -3.99 -5.90 2.99
CA ALA A 163 -3.98 -5.85 4.46
C ALA A 163 -2.65 -5.38 5.02
N VAL A 164 -2.68 -4.27 5.76
CA VAL A 164 -1.51 -3.62 6.37
C VAL A 164 -1.50 -3.88 7.88
N LEU A 165 -0.39 -4.38 8.39
CA LEU A 165 -0.11 -4.64 9.79
C LEU A 165 0.18 -3.34 10.54
N GLN A 166 -0.24 -3.31 11.80
CA GLN A 166 0.16 -2.29 12.76
C GLN A 166 1.68 -2.32 12.95
N PRO A 167 2.39 -1.18 12.83
CA PRO A 167 3.81 -1.11 13.10
C PRO A 167 4.11 -1.41 14.57
N VAL A 168 4.99 -2.37 14.81
CA VAL A 168 5.39 -2.87 16.14
C VAL A 168 6.88 -3.20 16.16
N ALA A 169 7.46 -3.38 17.35
CA ALA A 169 8.84 -3.84 17.47
C ALA A 169 9.03 -5.22 16.81
N SER A 170 10.24 -5.55 16.34
CA SER A 170 10.49 -6.82 15.64
C SER A 170 10.58 -8.05 16.56
N VAL A 171 10.73 -7.85 17.88
CA VAL A 171 10.90 -8.93 18.86
C VAL A 171 10.02 -8.67 20.07
N ALA A 172 9.23 -9.68 20.45
CA ALA A 172 8.37 -9.62 21.64
C ALA A 172 9.18 -9.80 22.93
N THR A 173 8.92 -8.90 23.87
CA THR A 173 9.37 -8.96 25.27
C THR A 173 8.77 -10.15 26.02
N PRO A 174 9.36 -10.56 27.16
CA PRO A 174 8.78 -11.60 28.02
C PRO A 174 7.36 -11.25 28.49
N GLU A 175 7.11 -10.00 28.84
CA GLU A 175 5.81 -9.50 29.31
C GLU A 175 4.76 -9.60 28.21
N GLU A 176 5.10 -9.19 26.98
CA GLU A 176 4.22 -9.32 25.82
C GLU A 176 3.90 -10.78 25.49
N ARG A 177 4.86 -11.70 25.63
CA ARG A 177 4.61 -13.14 25.44
C ARG A 177 3.61 -13.68 26.45
N VAL A 178 3.73 -13.27 27.72
CA VAL A 178 2.80 -13.66 28.79
C VAL A 178 1.41 -13.07 28.53
N ALA A 179 1.33 -11.79 28.14
CA ALA A 179 0.08 -11.12 27.86
C ALA A 179 -0.62 -11.70 26.62
N ALA A 180 0.12 -12.01 25.54
CA ALA A 180 -0.40 -12.72 24.37
C ALA A 180 -0.92 -14.12 24.73
N ALA A 181 -0.16 -14.90 25.51
CA ALA A 181 -0.60 -16.21 25.97
C ALA A 181 -1.90 -16.14 26.81
N ARG A 182 -2.00 -15.12 27.67
CA ARG A 182 -3.20 -14.85 28.47
C ARG A 182 -4.39 -14.48 27.59
N LEU A 183 -4.22 -13.55 26.64
CA LEU A 183 -5.27 -13.16 25.69
C LEU A 183 -5.82 -14.38 24.94
N LEU A 184 -4.95 -15.28 24.48
CA LEU A 184 -5.36 -16.51 23.80
C LEU A 184 -6.14 -17.44 24.75
N ALA A 185 -5.65 -17.65 25.97
CA ALA A 185 -6.30 -18.50 26.96
C ALA A 185 -7.68 -17.99 27.34
N ASP A 186 -7.79 -16.69 27.65
CA ASP A 186 -9.04 -16.02 28.03
C ASP A 186 -10.04 -16.06 26.87
N THR A 187 -9.59 -15.79 25.64
CA THR A 187 -10.42 -15.91 24.43
C THR A 187 -10.92 -17.35 24.27
N LYS A 188 -10.04 -18.34 24.34
CA LYS A 188 -10.42 -19.75 24.18
C LYS A 188 -11.41 -20.21 25.23
N ALA A 189 -11.24 -19.80 26.48
CA ALA A 189 -12.16 -20.13 27.57
C ALA A 189 -13.54 -19.50 27.36
N SER A 190 -13.58 -18.22 27.00
CA SER A 190 -14.82 -17.48 26.72
C SER A 190 -15.60 -18.10 25.55
N LEU A 191 -14.89 -18.44 24.47
CA LEU A 191 -15.48 -18.98 23.24
C LEU A 191 -16.10 -20.38 23.38
N ALA A 192 -15.78 -21.12 24.44
CA ALA A 192 -16.28 -22.49 24.65
C ALA A 192 -17.82 -22.57 24.63
N ARG A 193 -18.52 -21.52 25.06
CA ARG A 193 -19.99 -21.44 25.07
C ARG A 193 -20.62 -21.28 23.67
N TYR A 194 -19.80 -21.00 22.65
CA TYR A 194 -20.24 -20.77 21.28
C TYR A 194 -19.81 -21.88 20.31
N GLN A 195 -19.40 -23.05 20.82
CA GLN A 195 -19.09 -24.18 19.93
C GLN A 195 -20.29 -24.58 19.07
N ASP A 196 -21.50 -24.50 19.61
CA ASP A 196 -22.74 -24.59 18.86
C ASP A 196 -23.09 -23.23 18.24
N PRO A 197 -23.18 -23.12 16.89
CA PRO A 197 -23.62 -21.90 16.23
C PRO A 197 -24.99 -21.40 16.69
N ALA A 198 -25.91 -22.28 17.11
CA ALA A 198 -27.22 -21.86 17.62
C ALA A 198 -27.09 -21.07 18.94
N ALA A 199 -26.14 -21.44 19.80
CA ALA A 199 -25.84 -20.69 21.02
C ALA A 199 -25.27 -19.30 20.72
N ALA A 200 -24.42 -19.19 19.69
CA ALA A 200 -23.93 -17.89 19.22
C ALA A 200 -25.07 -17.01 18.69
N VAL A 201 -25.96 -17.57 17.86
CA VAL A 201 -27.13 -16.83 17.34
C VAL A 201 -28.06 -16.40 18.47
N ALA A 202 -28.32 -17.26 19.45
CA ALA A 202 -29.11 -16.93 20.63
C ALA A 202 -28.47 -15.80 21.47
N ALA A 203 -27.13 -15.74 21.51
CA ALA A 203 -26.36 -14.67 22.15
C ALA A 203 -26.27 -13.37 21.32
N GLY A 204 -26.94 -13.32 20.16
CA GLY A 204 -27.03 -12.12 19.32
C GLY A 204 -25.98 -12.01 18.22
N TYR A 205 -25.15 -13.03 18.02
CA TYR A 205 -24.22 -13.08 16.91
C TYR A 205 -24.95 -13.42 15.60
N LYS A 206 -24.76 -12.63 14.55
CA LYS A 206 -25.40 -12.82 13.25
C LYS A 206 -24.36 -13.01 12.16
N PRO A 207 -24.53 -13.95 11.22
CA PRO A 207 -23.63 -14.05 10.08
C PRO A 207 -23.62 -12.72 9.33
N GLY A 208 -22.42 -12.23 8.98
CA GLY A 208 -22.28 -11.07 8.09
C GLY A 208 -22.92 -11.32 6.71
N PRO A 209 -23.03 -10.30 5.85
CA PRO A 209 -23.41 -10.51 4.45
C PRO A 209 -22.31 -11.34 3.76
N VAL A 210 -22.51 -12.65 3.65
CA VAL A 210 -21.49 -13.56 3.11
C VAL A 210 -21.80 -13.92 1.67
N SER A 211 -20.77 -13.87 0.83
CA SER A 211 -20.73 -14.65 -0.41
C SER A 211 -20.63 -16.13 -0.04
N ASP A 212 -21.37 -17.00 -0.73
CA ASP A 212 -21.31 -18.47 -0.53
C ASP A 212 -19.91 -19.07 -0.75
N ALA A 213 -18.97 -18.29 -1.29
CA ALA A 213 -17.60 -18.69 -1.59
C ALA A 213 -16.64 -18.62 -0.38
N ASP A 214 -16.95 -17.89 0.70
CA ASP A 214 -16.01 -17.73 1.81
C ASP A 214 -15.99 -18.96 2.75
N PRO A 215 -14.85 -19.65 2.91
CA PRO A 215 -14.72 -20.77 3.84
C PRO A 215 -14.81 -20.36 5.32
N LEU A 216 -14.60 -19.08 5.65
CA LEU A 216 -14.66 -18.55 7.01
C LEU A 216 -15.84 -17.59 7.13
N LEU A 217 -16.69 -17.83 8.13
CA LEU A 217 -17.88 -17.02 8.37
C LEU A 217 -17.67 -16.21 9.65
N HIS A 218 -17.74 -14.89 9.52
CA HIS A 218 -17.74 -13.97 10.66
C HIS A 218 -19.17 -13.73 11.12
N PHE A 219 -19.48 -14.25 12.29
CA PHE A 219 -20.73 -13.99 12.99
C PHE A 219 -20.50 -12.78 13.89
N GLN A 220 -21.10 -11.64 13.57
CA GLN A 220 -20.88 -10.36 14.24
C GLN A 220 -21.94 -10.08 15.31
N ASN A 221 -21.56 -9.42 16.39
CA ASN A 221 -22.46 -8.97 17.44
C ASN A 221 -22.38 -7.44 17.60
N GLN A 222 -23.44 -6.75 17.18
CA GLN A 222 -23.52 -5.29 17.24
C GLN A 222 -23.50 -4.74 18.68
N ALA A 223 -23.94 -5.52 19.67
CA ALA A 223 -23.88 -5.10 21.07
C ALA A 223 -22.44 -4.98 21.59
N ASN A 224 -21.48 -5.62 20.91
CA ASN A 224 -20.08 -5.66 21.30
C ASN A 224 -19.20 -4.65 20.55
N ILE A 225 -19.75 -3.79 19.69
CA ILE A 225 -18.96 -2.91 18.81
C ILE A 225 -17.97 -2.00 19.57
N GLY A 226 -18.26 -1.64 20.82
CA GLY A 226 -17.38 -0.84 21.68
C GLY A 226 -16.41 -1.63 22.58
N ALA A 227 -16.47 -2.96 22.58
CA ALA A 227 -15.71 -3.82 23.50
C ALA A 227 -14.29 -4.10 22.96
N VAL A 228 -13.43 -3.08 22.97
CA VAL A 228 -12.06 -3.19 22.41
C VAL A 228 -11.26 -4.27 23.13
N LEU A 229 -10.88 -5.31 22.36
CA LEU A 229 -10.05 -6.44 22.81
C LEU A 229 -10.52 -7.08 24.14
N ASP A 230 -11.82 -7.30 24.27
CA ASP A 230 -12.45 -7.93 25.44
C ASP A 230 -12.77 -9.40 25.15
N PRO A 231 -12.03 -10.38 25.73
CA PRO A 231 -12.25 -11.80 25.49
C PRO A 231 -13.66 -12.29 25.79
N ASP A 232 -14.38 -11.66 26.71
CA ASP A 232 -15.75 -12.05 27.06
C ASP A 232 -16.79 -11.46 26.11
N ARG A 233 -16.44 -10.43 25.34
CA ARG A 233 -17.34 -9.73 24.41
C ARG A 233 -16.68 -9.53 23.04
N PRO A 234 -16.31 -10.61 22.32
CA PRO A 234 -15.75 -10.47 20.98
C PRO A 234 -16.78 -9.88 20.02
N GLN A 235 -16.34 -8.97 19.15
CA GLN A 235 -17.18 -8.34 18.12
C GLN A 235 -17.62 -9.35 17.07
N ALA A 236 -16.76 -10.32 16.74
CA ALA A 236 -17.15 -11.40 15.86
C ALA A 236 -16.56 -12.76 16.28
N LEU A 237 -17.33 -13.80 16.05
CA LEU A 237 -16.91 -15.20 16.12
C LEU A 237 -16.61 -15.68 14.70
N VAL A 238 -15.55 -16.47 14.56
CA VAL A 238 -15.11 -16.99 13.26
C VAL A 238 -15.40 -18.49 13.21
N TYR A 239 -16.28 -18.89 12.28
CA TYR A 239 -16.60 -20.29 12.02
C TYR A 239 -16.04 -20.73 10.67
N ALA A 240 -15.33 -21.85 10.63
CA ALA A 240 -14.96 -22.51 9.39
C ALA A 240 -16.10 -23.40 8.90
N ARG A 241 -16.43 -23.33 7.60
CA ARG A 241 -17.34 -24.27 6.96
C ARG A 241 -16.60 -25.56 6.65
N THR A 242 -16.91 -26.61 7.41
CA THR A 242 -16.35 -27.95 7.24
C THR A 242 -17.36 -28.87 6.53
N PRO A 243 -16.95 -30.05 6.02
CA PRO A 243 -17.89 -31.02 5.44
C PRO A 243 -18.99 -31.50 6.39
N VAL A 244 -18.77 -31.42 7.71
CA VAL A 244 -19.71 -31.88 8.74
C VAL A 244 -20.52 -30.75 9.38
N GLY A 245 -20.26 -29.49 9.00
CA GLY A 245 -20.92 -28.31 9.56
C GLY A 245 -19.97 -27.19 9.92
N LEU A 246 -20.48 -26.20 10.66
CA LEU A 246 -19.69 -25.06 11.12
C LEU A 246 -18.84 -25.44 12.32
N LYS A 247 -17.56 -25.08 12.30
CA LYS A 247 -16.63 -25.28 13.41
C LYS A 247 -16.11 -23.94 13.89
N LEU A 248 -16.24 -23.64 15.18
CA LEU A 248 -15.66 -22.43 15.76
C LEU A 248 -14.13 -22.52 15.72
N VAL A 249 -13.48 -21.53 15.10
CA VAL A 249 -12.03 -21.51 14.91
C VAL A 249 -11.34 -20.30 15.52
N GLY A 250 -12.08 -19.24 15.86
CA GLY A 250 -11.50 -18.07 16.51
C GLY A 250 -12.50 -16.97 16.81
N ALA A 251 -11.96 -15.83 17.24
CA ALA A 251 -12.65 -14.55 17.37
C ALA A 251 -11.92 -13.48 16.56
N MET A 252 -12.65 -12.42 16.21
CA MET A 252 -12.09 -11.20 15.64
C MET A 252 -12.52 -10.02 16.51
N TYR A 253 -11.52 -9.22 16.89
CA TYR A 253 -11.70 -7.95 17.57
C TYR A 253 -11.48 -6.84 16.56
N GLN A 254 -12.26 -5.77 16.67
CA GLN A 254 -12.19 -4.67 15.72
C GLN A 254 -12.24 -3.33 16.45
N MET A 255 -11.43 -2.38 15.98
CA MET A 255 -11.41 -1.02 16.49
C MET A 255 -12.67 -0.26 16.06
N PRO A 256 -13.19 0.67 16.87
CA PRO A 256 -14.44 1.37 16.56
C PRO A 256 -14.34 2.32 15.35
N ARG A 257 -13.11 2.70 14.94
CA ARG A 257 -12.85 3.69 13.89
C ARG A 257 -11.63 3.31 13.07
N VAL A 258 -11.67 3.69 11.79
CA VAL A 258 -10.51 3.66 10.89
C VAL A 258 -9.42 4.61 11.39
N GLY A 259 -8.15 4.24 11.19
CA GLY A 259 -6.99 5.05 11.57
C GLY A 259 -6.67 5.07 13.06
N GLN A 260 -7.37 4.25 13.86
CA GLN A 260 -7.05 4.04 15.27
C GLN A 260 -6.55 2.62 15.48
N TRP A 261 -5.24 2.48 15.62
CA TRP A 261 -4.58 1.22 15.93
C TRP A 261 -5.03 0.64 17.27
N GLY A 262 -5.03 -0.69 17.35
CA GLY A 262 -5.52 -1.41 18.51
C GLY A 262 -4.49 -1.48 19.64
N PRO A 263 -4.93 -1.79 20.87
CA PRO A 263 -4.02 -2.05 21.97
C PRO A 263 -3.13 -3.24 21.65
N ASP A 264 -1.84 -3.13 21.96
CA ASP A 264 -0.83 -4.11 21.57
C ASP A 264 -0.25 -4.86 22.78
N PRO A 265 -1.02 -5.77 23.40
CA PRO A 265 -0.54 -6.49 24.58
C PRO A 265 0.54 -7.51 24.24
N GLY A 266 0.62 -7.97 22.98
CA GLY A 266 1.54 -9.01 22.53
C GLY A 266 2.70 -8.52 21.69
N GLY A 267 2.82 -7.20 21.46
CA GLY A 267 3.81 -6.65 20.56
C GLY A 267 3.72 -7.29 19.17
N PRO A 268 4.86 -7.71 18.57
CA PRO A 268 4.86 -8.41 17.27
C PRO A 268 4.11 -9.74 17.23
N LEU A 269 3.64 -10.26 18.37
CA LEU A 269 2.81 -11.46 18.37
C LEU A 269 1.36 -11.15 17.99
N THR A 270 0.80 -10.01 18.41
CA THR A 270 -0.61 -9.65 18.17
C THR A 270 -0.75 -8.83 16.90
N GLN A 271 -1.04 -9.49 15.78
CA GLN A 271 -1.08 -8.87 14.46
C GLN A 271 -2.37 -8.11 14.19
N TRP A 272 -2.50 -6.93 14.80
CA TRP A 272 -3.47 -5.95 14.33
C TRP A 272 -3.18 -5.61 12.87
N HIS A 273 -4.21 -5.63 12.04
CA HIS A 273 -4.13 -5.25 10.65
C HIS A 273 -5.39 -4.52 10.23
N GLN A 274 -5.29 -3.70 9.19
CA GLN A 274 -6.45 -3.11 8.53
C GLN A 274 -6.41 -3.44 7.05
N HIS A 275 -7.57 -3.73 6.48
CA HIS A 275 -7.68 -3.85 5.03
C HIS A 275 -7.83 -2.46 4.42
N GLU A 276 -6.98 -2.16 3.44
CA GLU A 276 -6.96 -0.94 2.64
C GLU A 276 -7.22 -1.28 1.17
N GLY A 277 -7.67 -0.28 0.41
CA GLY A 277 -7.82 -0.42 -1.03
C GLY A 277 -8.89 -1.42 -1.46
N ILE A 278 -9.93 -1.67 -0.64
CA ILE A 278 -11.06 -2.50 -1.05
C ILE A 278 -11.93 -1.67 -1.99
N CYS A 279 -12.03 -2.08 -3.26
CA CYS A 279 -12.88 -1.41 -4.24
C CYS A 279 -14.33 -1.88 -4.14
N PHE A 280 -15.27 -0.94 -4.22
CA PHE A 280 -16.71 -1.19 -4.22
C PHE A 280 -17.38 -0.50 -5.41
N SER A 281 -18.17 -1.25 -6.18
CA SER A 281 -18.93 -0.74 -7.34
C SER A 281 -20.44 -0.81 -7.08
N PRO A 282 -21.23 0.20 -7.52
CA PRO A 282 -22.69 0.15 -7.49
C PRO A 282 -23.32 -0.95 -8.37
N LEU A 283 -22.56 -1.49 -9.34
CA LEU A 283 -23.03 -2.52 -10.29
C LEU A 283 -22.76 -3.96 -9.80
N GLY A 284 -22.19 -4.13 -8.59
CA GLY A 284 -21.92 -5.43 -7.98
C GLY A 284 -20.65 -5.44 -7.14
N PHE A 285 -20.53 -6.41 -6.23
CA PHE A 285 -19.33 -6.64 -5.43
C PHE A 285 -18.21 -7.22 -6.31
N GLU A 286 -17.49 -6.37 -7.02
CA GLU A 286 -16.12 -6.73 -7.41
C GLU A 286 -15.23 -6.49 -6.19
N PHE A 287 -14.95 -7.55 -5.43
CA PHE A 287 -13.83 -7.59 -4.48
C PHE A 287 -12.52 -7.49 -5.28
N SER A 288 -12.28 -6.31 -5.85
CA SER A 288 -10.99 -5.96 -6.43
C SER A 288 -10.25 -5.13 -5.39
N PHE A 289 -8.97 -5.42 -5.23
CA PHE A 289 -8.07 -4.47 -4.56
C PHE A 289 -7.76 -3.33 -5.53
N GLU A 290 -7.40 -2.19 -4.98
CA GLU A 290 -6.85 -1.09 -5.77
C GLU A 290 -5.68 -1.58 -6.62
N THR A 291 -5.54 -1.00 -7.80
CA THR A 291 -4.30 -1.18 -8.57
C THR A 291 -3.12 -0.61 -7.77
N PRO A 292 -1.87 -0.97 -8.08
CA PRO A 292 -0.67 -0.35 -7.51
C PRO A 292 -0.58 1.19 -7.65
N PHE A 293 -1.54 1.82 -8.34
CA PHE A 293 -1.69 3.27 -8.46
C PHE A 293 -2.75 3.86 -7.52
N TRP A 294 -3.22 3.11 -6.50
CA TRP A 294 -4.29 3.52 -5.59
C TRP A 294 -5.57 3.95 -6.32
N THR A 295 -5.89 3.23 -7.39
CA THR A 295 -7.10 3.47 -8.17
C THR A 295 -7.94 2.21 -8.26
N CYS A 296 -9.21 2.38 -7.91
CA CYS A 296 -10.24 1.40 -8.21
C CYS A 296 -10.65 1.46 -9.68
N PRO A 297 -11.28 0.39 -10.22
CA PRO A 297 -11.91 0.43 -11.53
C PRO A 297 -12.79 1.66 -11.70
N VAL A 298 -12.87 2.20 -12.93
CA VAL A 298 -13.63 3.42 -13.21
C VAL A 298 -15.09 3.23 -12.77
N GLY A 299 -15.56 4.12 -11.88
CA GLY A 299 -16.92 4.05 -11.31
C GLY A 299 -17.00 3.37 -9.93
N SER A 300 -15.88 2.90 -9.39
CA SER A 300 -15.78 2.28 -8.06
C SER A 300 -15.11 3.21 -7.04
N GLY A 301 -15.50 3.11 -5.78
CA GLY A 301 -14.85 3.79 -4.65
C GLY A 301 -13.99 2.83 -3.82
N SER A 302 -13.01 3.36 -3.09
CA SER A 302 -12.18 2.58 -2.18
C SER A 302 -12.65 2.74 -0.73
N ILE A 303 -12.55 1.66 0.04
CA ILE A 303 -12.81 1.66 1.48
C ILE A 303 -11.64 1.06 2.24
N THR A 304 -11.39 1.63 3.43
CA THR A 304 -10.50 1.07 4.43
C THR A 304 -11.34 0.55 5.59
N THR A 305 -11.03 -0.65 6.04
CA THR A 305 -11.67 -1.24 7.22
C THR A 305 -11.02 -0.72 8.50
N PRO A 306 -11.76 -0.60 9.62
CA PRO A 306 -11.14 -0.37 10.91
C PRO A 306 -10.16 -1.51 11.26
N PRO A 307 -9.03 -1.21 11.93
CA PRO A 307 -8.08 -2.23 12.37
C PRO A 307 -8.74 -3.37 13.13
N MET A 308 -8.30 -4.58 12.85
CA MET A 308 -8.80 -5.82 13.43
C MET A 308 -7.67 -6.76 13.84
N LEU A 309 -7.96 -7.60 14.82
CA LEU A 309 -7.08 -8.65 15.32
C LEU A 309 -7.87 -9.95 15.39
N HIS A 310 -7.35 -10.99 14.75
CA HIS A 310 -7.88 -12.33 14.89
C HIS A 310 -7.15 -13.09 15.99
N VAL A 311 -7.91 -13.90 16.72
CA VAL A 311 -7.39 -14.83 17.72
C VAL A 311 -7.91 -16.22 17.37
N TRP A 312 -7.04 -17.05 16.81
CA TRP A 312 -7.30 -18.43 16.42
C TRP A 312 -7.17 -19.35 17.63
N ILE A 313 -8.25 -20.04 17.98
CA ILE A 313 -8.29 -20.97 19.12
C ILE A 313 -7.86 -22.40 18.75
N ILE A 314 -7.55 -22.59 17.46
CA ILE A 314 -7.01 -23.81 16.86
C ILE A 314 -5.52 -23.63 16.56
N ASP A 315 -4.84 -24.74 16.28
CA ASP A 315 -3.47 -24.68 15.79
C ASP A 315 -3.44 -24.04 14.39
N ASN A 316 -2.78 -22.89 14.28
CA ASN A 316 -2.61 -22.13 13.05
C ASN A 316 -1.19 -22.33 12.45
N GLY A 317 -0.53 -23.43 12.80
CA GLY A 317 0.77 -23.80 12.27
C GLY A 317 1.83 -22.73 12.51
N LYS A 318 2.63 -22.46 11.47
CA LYS A 318 3.76 -21.53 11.55
C LYS A 318 3.36 -20.07 11.71
N SER A 319 2.14 -19.71 11.29
CA SER A 319 1.63 -18.34 11.37
C SER A 319 1.28 -17.96 12.80
N GLY A 320 0.91 -18.94 13.64
CA GLY A 320 0.61 -18.72 15.04
C GLY A 320 -0.81 -18.21 15.32
N PRO A 321 -1.20 -18.14 16.60
CA PRO A 321 -2.59 -17.94 17.02
C PRO A 321 -3.15 -16.54 16.78
N PHE A 322 -2.30 -15.59 16.40
CA PHE A 322 -2.66 -14.19 16.21
C PHE A 322 -2.39 -13.71 14.78
N ALA A 323 -2.10 -14.63 13.85
CA ALA A 323 -1.86 -14.26 12.47
C ALA A 323 -3.08 -13.57 11.85
N ALA A 324 -2.84 -12.59 10.97
CA ALA A 324 -3.90 -11.91 10.24
C ALA A 324 -4.82 -12.87 9.43
N GLU A 325 -4.26 -13.97 8.93
CA GLU A 325 -5.03 -15.03 8.26
C GLU A 325 -4.86 -16.40 8.94
N LEU A 326 -5.85 -17.26 8.69
CA LEU A 326 -5.71 -18.68 8.92
C LEU A 326 -4.79 -19.30 7.86
N ASP A 327 -3.76 -20.01 8.34
CA ASP A 327 -2.77 -20.72 7.54
C ASP A 327 -3.44 -21.60 6.49
N LYS A 328 -2.86 -21.63 5.29
CA LYS A 328 -3.45 -22.34 4.15
C LYS A 328 -3.60 -23.83 4.41
N ALA A 329 -2.64 -24.47 5.10
CA ALA A 329 -2.73 -25.89 5.43
C ALA A 329 -3.82 -26.13 6.48
N ALA A 330 -3.91 -25.28 7.51
CA ALA A 330 -4.98 -25.36 8.51
C ALA A 330 -6.37 -25.18 7.87
N ARG A 331 -6.52 -24.20 6.98
CA ARG A 331 -7.75 -23.94 6.21
C ARG A 331 -8.15 -25.11 5.33
N HIS A 332 -7.18 -25.69 4.61
CA HIS A 332 -7.42 -26.86 3.77
C HIS A 332 -7.84 -28.08 4.60
N GLN A 333 -7.20 -28.31 5.75
CA GLN A 333 -7.58 -29.39 6.67
C GLN A 333 -9.00 -29.25 7.22
N LEU A 334 -9.45 -28.01 7.47
CA LEU A 334 -10.80 -27.75 8.00
C LEU A 334 -11.88 -27.85 6.94
N THR A 335 -11.63 -27.32 5.75
CA THR A 335 -12.68 -27.06 4.75
C THR A 335 -12.62 -27.97 3.54
N GLY A 336 -11.50 -28.65 3.32
CA GLY A 336 -11.24 -29.43 2.10
C GLY A 336 -11.10 -28.57 0.84
N ARG A 337 -10.98 -27.25 0.99
CA ARG A 337 -10.82 -26.27 -0.10
C ARG A 337 -9.51 -25.51 0.09
N SER A 338 -8.82 -25.27 -1.02
CA SER A 338 -7.50 -24.62 -1.09
C SER A 338 -7.60 -23.13 -1.37
#